data_AF-A0A2H3EMK7-F1
#
_entry.id   AF-A0A2H3EMK7-F1
#
_cell.length_a   1.000
_cell.length_b   1.000
_cell.length_c   1.000
_cell.angle_alpha   90.00
_cell.angle_beta   90.00
_cell.angle_gamma   90.00
#
_symmetry.space_group_name_H-M   'P 1'
#
loop_
_entity.id
_entity.type
_entity.pdbx_description
1 polymer ?
#
loop_
_entity_poly.entity_id
_entity_poly.type
_entity_poly.pdbx_seq_one_letter_code
_entity_poly.pdbx_strand_id
1 'polypeptide(L)'
;MAACWVQGKEKRCSRIRQLCFHPAIMLGRRLLQSRQSSSLSTIAKALARSNSTAATTAPAAASNPLAAQAPNYPTTWSANQQPRPLGQSNPRFEQTAMETQPAPLSAMQLISEEPIRLVDGRKAVCDGGDGPLGHPKIYINLDQTGPRSCGYCGLRFQQNHHAH
;
A
#
# COMPACT_ATOMS: atom_id res chain seq x y z
N MET A 1 -19.65 32.18 -47.82
CA MET A 1 -19.79 30.87 -48.49
C MET A 1 -18.40 30.43 -48.95
N ALA A 2 -18.12 29.12 -48.91
CA ALA A 2 -16.82 28.41 -48.92
C ALA A 2 -16.18 28.34 -47.51
N ALA A 3 -16.28 27.25 -46.71
CA ALA A 3 -15.96 25.81 -46.90
C ALA A 3 -14.44 25.61 -47.11
N CYS A 4 -13.67 24.68 -46.52
CA CYS A 4 -13.85 23.44 -45.73
C CYS A 4 -12.39 23.07 -45.30
N TRP A 5 -12.03 22.53 -44.13
CA TRP A 5 -11.95 21.08 -43.85
C TRP A 5 -11.36 20.82 -42.45
N VAL A 6 -11.80 19.68 -41.93
CA VAL A 6 -11.54 19.00 -40.65
C VAL A 6 -10.22 18.19 -40.68
N GLN A 7 -9.56 18.04 -39.52
CA GLN A 7 -8.94 16.80 -38.97
C GLN A 7 -7.82 17.21 -37.99
N GLY A 8 -7.52 16.54 -36.89
CA GLY A 8 -7.89 15.22 -36.39
C GLY A 8 -6.91 14.88 -35.27
N LYS A 9 -7.42 14.22 -34.22
CA LYS A 9 -6.68 13.70 -33.07
C LYS A 9 -5.59 12.72 -33.51
N GLU A 10 -4.45 12.69 -32.81
CA GLU A 10 -3.59 11.51 -32.83
C GLU A 10 -3.17 11.11 -31.41
N LYS A 11 -3.76 10.01 -30.93
CA LYS A 11 -3.18 9.15 -29.91
C LYS A 11 -2.27 8.17 -30.63
N ARG A 12 -1.05 7.89 -30.13
CA ARG A 12 -0.53 6.53 -30.16
C ARG A 12 0.63 6.29 -29.21
N CYS A 13 0.37 5.40 -28.26
CA CYS A 13 1.31 4.45 -27.70
C CYS A 13 1.77 3.49 -28.81
N SER A 14 3.08 3.28 -28.99
CA SER A 14 3.59 1.93 -29.29
C SER A 14 5.10 1.85 -29.11
N ARG A 15 5.49 0.95 -28.22
CA ARG A 15 6.80 0.35 -28.02
C ARG A 15 7.23 -0.39 -29.29
N ILE A 16 8.45 -0.19 -29.79
CA ILE A 16 9.20 -1.18 -30.59
C ILE A 16 10.71 -0.97 -30.39
N ARG A 17 11.37 -2.04 -29.96
CA ARG A 17 12.82 -2.25 -29.95
C ARG A 17 13.32 -2.32 -31.39
N GLN A 18 14.47 -1.72 -31.70
CA GLN A 18 15.34 -2.22 -32.77
C GLN A 18 16.81 -1.86 -32.49
N LEU A 19 17.64 -2.91 -32.55
CA LEU A 19 19.08 -2.92 -32.38
C LEU A 19 19.75 -2.52 -33.71
N CYS A 20 20.80 -1.71 -33.68
CA CYS A 20 21.80 -1.66 -34.74
C CYS A 20 23.20 -1.50 -34.13
N PHE A 21 24.04 -2.49 -34.43
CA PHE A 21 25.50 -2.54 -34.25
C PHE A 21 26.21 -1.42 -35.03
N HIS A 22 27.41 -1.01 -34.60
CA HIS A 22 28.59 -0.72 -35.46
C HIS A 22 29.89 -0.69 -34.58
N PRO A 23 31.09 -0.87 -35.18
CA PRO A 23 32.17 -1.70 -34.63
C PRO A 23 33.35 -0.96 -33.96
N ALA A 24 34.27 -1.81 -33.46
CA ALA A 24 35.40 -1.60 -32.58
C ALA A 24 36.56 -0.72 -33.10
N ILE A 25 37.23 -0.06 -32.16
CA ILE A 25 38.65 0.33 -32.22
C ILE A 25 39.31 -0.11 -30.91
N MET A 26 40.37 -0.91 -31.03
CA MET A 26 41.16 -1.52 -29.95
C MET A 26 42.56 -0.89 -29.89
N LEU A 27 42.97 -0.39 -28.72
CA LEU A 27 44.35 -0.25 -28.22
C LEU A 27 44.22 0.30 -26.78
N GLY A 28 44.69 -0.25 -25.68
CA GLY A 28 45.57 -1.36 -25.35
C GLY A 28 46.18 -1.03 -23.99
N ARG A 29 46.19 -1.96 -23.02
CA ARG A 29 47.20 -2.01 -21.95
C ARG A 29 47.08 -3.32 -21.16
N ARG A 30 48.22 -3.97 -21.02
CA ARG A 30 48.45 -5.27 -20.38
C ARG A 30 48.35 -5.12 -18.87
N LEU A 31 47.69 -6.08 -18.21
CA LEU A 31 48.01 -6.48 -16.84
C LEU A 31 48.08 -8.01 -16.81
N LEU A 32 49.25 -8.51 -16.42
CA LEU A 32 49.49 -9.91 -16.08
C LEU A 32 48.78 -10.21 -14.75
N GLN A 33 48.07 -11.33 -14.64
CA GLN A 33 48.06 -12.13 -13.42
C GLN A 33 47.57 -13.57 -13.67
N SER A 34 48.06 -14.43 -12.80
CA SER A 34 48.38 -15.84 -12.96
C SER A 34 47.20 -16.80 -13.01
N ARG A 35 47.32 -17.81 -13.89
CA ARG A 35 46.65 -19.10 -13.76
C ARG A 35 47.26 -19.85 -12.57
N GLN A 36 46.43 -20.28 -11.64
CA GLN A 36 46.76 -21.44 -10.81
C GLN A 36 45.59 -22.42 -10.85
N SER A 37 45.91 -23.57 -11.42
CA SER A 37 45.12 -24.79 -11.51
C SER A 37 45.58 -25.77 -10.43
N SER A 38 44.79 -26.83 -10.24
CA SER A 38 44.99 -28.03 -9.37
C SER A 38 44.44 -27.86 -7.95
N SER A 39 43.83 -28.85 -7.31
CA SER A 39 43.78 -30.31 -7.53
C SER A 39 42.56 -30.91 -6.81
N LEU A 40 42.14 -32.09 -7.29
CA LEU A 40 41.11 -32.95 -6.69
C LEU A 40 41.65 -33.78 -5.51
N SER A 41 40.71 -34.41 -4.79
CA SER A 41 40.80 -35.42 -3.72
C SER A 41 40.89 -34.84 -2.30
N THR A 42 39.93 -35.12 -1.41
CA THR A 42 39.89 -36.40 -0.70
C THR A 42 38.48 -36.77 -0.23
N ILE A 43 38.14 -38.04 -0.37
CA ILE A 43 36.96 -38.72 0.16
C ILE A 43 37.16 -38.98 1.65
N ALA A 44 36.24 -38.55 2.51
CA ALA A 44 36.12 -39.04 3.88
C ALA A 44 34.68 -39.49 4.16
N LYS A 45 34.57 -40.73 4.65
CA LYS A 45 33.33 -41.46 4.90
C LYS A 45 32.69 -41.03 6.22
N ALA A 46 31.37 -40.85 6.15
CA ALA A 46 30.31 -41.04 7.14
C ALA A 46 30.66 -41.12 8.65
N LEU A 47 30.07 -40.19 9.41
CA LEU A 47 29.41 -40.52 10.68
C LEU A 47 27.99 -39.96 10.66
N ALA A 48 27.04 -40.85 10.90
CA ALA A 48 25.61 -40.57 10.98
C ALA A 48 25.31 -39.58 12.12
N ARG A 49 24.81 -38.40 11.76
CA ARG A 49 24.19 -37.46 12.69
C ARG A 49 22.68 -37.74 12.64
N SER A 50 22.12 -38.22 13.73
CA SER A 50 20.69 -38.43 13.92
C SER A 50 19.93 -37.15 13.60
N ASN A 51 19.16 -37.16 12.51
CA ASN A 51 18.31 -36.03 12.12
C ASN A 51 17.03 -36.10 12.96
N SER A 52 17.12 -35.74 14.23
CA SER A 52 15.94 -35.41 15.02
C SER A 52 15.40 -34.10 14.47
N THR A 53 14.39 -34.19 13.60
CA THR A 53 13.50 -33.10 13.24
C THR A 53 12.72 -32.68 14.47
N ALA A 54 13.39 -32.00 15.41
CA ALA A 54 12.72 -31.05 16.25
C ALA A 54 12.48 -29.84 15.36
N ALA A 55 11.30 -29.80 14.74
CA ALA A 55 10.76 -28.56 14.24
C ALA A 55 10.79 -27.58 15.41
N THR A 56 11.79 -26.69 15.40
CA THR A 56 11.65 -25.39 16.05
C THR A 56 10.45 -24.77 15.36
N THR A 57 9.27 -24.96 15.94
CA THR A 57 8.23 -23.95 15.86
C THR A 57 8.95 -22.67 16.28
N ALA A 58 9.22 -21.81 15.29
CA ALA A 58 9.55 -20.43 15.56
C ALA A 58 8.52 -19.98 16.60
N PRO A 59 8.93 -19.42 17.75
CA PRO A 59 7.95 -18.85 18.65
C PRO A 59 7.19 -17.86 17.80
N ALA A 60 5.88 -18.09 17.65
CA ALA A 60 5.00 -17.18 16.95
C ALA A 60 5.36 -15.79 17.45
N ALA A 61 5.89 -14.97 16.55
CA ALA A 61 6.41 -13.66 16.88
C ALA A 61 5.33 -12.98 17.72
N ALA A 62 5.64 -12.77 19.00
CA ALA A 62 4.75 -12.07 19.91
C ALA A 62 4.49 -10.72 19.25
N SER A 63 3.29 -10.55 18.69
CA SER A 63 2.90 -9.33 18.00
C SER A 63 2.83 -8.25 19.06
N ASN A 64 3.92 -7.52 19.22
CA ASN A 64 4.03 -6.47 20.21
C ASN A 64 2.93 -5.43 19.88
N PRO A 65 1.87 -5.28 20.71
CA PRO A 65 0.72 -4.45 20.38
C PRO A 65 1.10 -2.97 20.20
N LEU A 66 2.27 -2.55 20.71
CA LEU A 66 2.83 -1.22 20.54
C LEU A 66 3.40 -0.93 19.14
N ALA A 67 3.60 -1.94 18.29
CA ALA A 67 4.14 -1.76 16.94
C ALA A 67 3.07 -1.38 15.89
N ALA A 68 1.78 -1.49 16.24
CA ALA A 68 0.70 -1.11 15.35
C ALA A 68 0.59 0.42 15.23
N GLN A 69 0.27 0.92 14.03
CA GLN A 69 0.05 2.36 13.81
C GLN A 69 -1.07 2.92 14.71
N ALA A 70 -2.20 2.20 14.75
CA ALA A 70 -3.33 2.43 15.63
C ALA A 70 -3.82 1.10 16.23
N PRO A 71 -4.53 1.10 17.38
CA PRO A 71 -4.97 -0.14 18.02
C PRO A 71 -5.86 -1.03 17.14
N ASN A 72 -6.62 -0.45 16.20
CA ASN A 72 -7.50 -1.16 15.27
C ASN A 72 -6.93 -1.29 13.84
N TYR A 73 -5.75 -0.73 13.54
CA TYR A 73 -5.16 -0.77 12.21
C TYR A 73 -3.63 -0.76 12.26
N PRO A 74 -2.94 -1.84 11.81
CA PRO A 74 -1.52 -2.03 12.07
C PRO A 74 -0.60 -1.21 11.15
N THR A 75 -0.99 -0.95 9.90
CA THR A 75 -0.13 -0.33 8.89
C THR A 75 -0.38 1.18 8.75
N THR A 76 0.45 1.86 7.97
CA THR A 76 0.19 3.26 7.57
C THR A 76 -0.85 3.32 6.45
N TRP A 77 -1.54 4.46 6.32
CA TRP A 77 -2.64 4.67 5.37
C TRP A 77 -2.42 5.86 4.44
N SER A 78 -1.24 6.47 4.46
CA SER A 78 -0.82 7.45 3.45
C SER A 78 0.66 7.28 3.10
N ALA A 79 1.03 7.65 1.88
CA ALA A 79 2.38 7.42 1.36
C ALA A 79 3.48 8.12 2.18
N ASN A 80 3.17 9.28 2.75
CA ASN A 80 4.12 10.09 3.51
C ASN A 80 3.99 9.91 5.03
N GLN A 81 3.12 9.00 5.50
CA GLN A 81 2.96 8.73 6.92
C GLN A 81 4.12 7.88 7.44
N GLN A 82 4.77 8.35 8.51
CA GLN A 82 5.77 7.57 9.22
C GLN A 82 5.09 6.52 10.13
N PRO A 83 5.67 5.32 10.25
CA PRO A 83 5.19 4.32 11.20
C PRO A 83 5.39 4.80 12.64
N ARG A 84 4.59 4.27 13.56
CA ARG A 84 4.67 4.59 14.98
C ARG A 84 6.08 4.26 15.51
N PRO A 85 6.76 5.22 16.17
CA PRO A 85 8.09 4.99 16.71
C PRO A 85 8.05 3.99 17.87
N LEU A 86 9.07 3.13 17.93
CA LEU A 86 9.34 2.32 19.11
C LEU A 86 9.96 3.20 20.21
N GLY A 87 9.81 2.82 21.48
CA GLY A 87 10.36 3.60 22.61
C GLY A 87 11.87 3.86 22.53
N GLN A 88 12.63 2.97 21.88
CA GLN A 88 14.09 3.12 21.72
C GLN A 88 14.50 3.79 20.40
N SER A 89 13.55 4.35 19.64
CA SER A 89 13.86 4.91 18.31
C SER A 89 14.52 6.30 18.35
N ASN A 90 14.39 7.05 19.44
CA ASN A 90 14.93 8.40 19.59
C ASN A 90 15.32 8.63 21.06
N PRO A 91 16.42 9.36 21.34
CA PRO A 91 16.79 9.74 22.71
C PRO A 91 15.66 10.41 23.52
N ARG A 92 14.74 11.11 22.85
CA ARG A 92 13.55 11.71 23.48
C ARG A 92 12.58 10.68 24.06
N PHE A 93 12.55 9.46 23.53
CA PHE A 93 11.61 8.40 23.92
C PHE A 93 12.19 7.38 24.91
N GLU A 94 13.49 7.38 25.18
CA GLU A 94 14.17 6.36 26.00
C GLU A 94 13.62 6.25 27.44
N GLN A 95 13.22 7.37 28.04
CA GLN A 95 12.62 7.43 29.39
C GLN A 95 11.10 7.67 29.35
N THR A 96 10.49 7.58 28.17
CA THR A 96 9.05 7.75 28.00
C THR A 96 8.36 6.40 28.11
N ALA A 97 7.39 6.27 29.03
CA ALA A 97 6.48 5.13 29.04
C ALA A 97 5.59 5.20 27.79
N MET A 98 5.82 4.32 26.81
CA MET A 98 5.15 4.36 25.51
C MET A 98 3.68 3.93 25.58
N GLU A 99 3.33 3.16 26.61
CA GLU A 99 2.00 2.60 26.85
C GLU A 99 0.98 3.66 27.22
N THR A 100 1.42 4.74 27.89
CA THR A 100 0.56 5.86 28.30
C THR A 100 0.48 6.96 27.26
N GLN A 101 1.23 6.83 26.16
CA GLN A 101 1.18 7.80 25.06
C GLN A 101 -0.13 7.69 24.29
N PRO A 102 -0.62 8.80 23.70
CA PRO A 102 -1.87 8.78 22.95
C PRO A 102 -1.83 7.79 21.78
N ALA A 103 -2.78 6.87 21.77
CA ALA A 103 -2.97 5.86 20.74
C ALA A 103 -4.44 5.85 20.27
N PRO A 104 -4.89 6.89 19.52
CA PRO A 104 -6.26 6.94 19.04
C PRO A 104 -6.53 5.84 18.01
N LEU A 105 -7.80 5.46 17.90
CA LEU A 105 -8.28 4.56 16.86
C LEU A 105 -8.17 5.20 15.48
N SER A 106 -7.92 4.39 14.45
CA SER A 106 -7.93 4.83 13.07
C SER A 106 -9.37 5.09 12.59
N ALA A 107 -9.62 6.31 12.12
CA ALA A 107 -10.92 6.69 11.58
C ALA A 107 -11.28 5.92 10.30
N MET A 108 -10.27 5.54 9.50
CA MET A 108 -10.47 4.79 8.25
C MET A 108 -11.12 3.42 8.49
N GLN A 109 -10.69 2.71 9.54
CA GLN A 109 -11.28 1.43 9.90
C GLN A 109 -12.69 1.62 10.45
N LEU A 110 -12.89 2.62 11.32
CA LEU A 110 -14.22 2.91 11.90
C LEU A 110 -15.25 3.27 10.83
N ILE A 111 -14.90 4.10 9.84
CA ILE A 111 -15.85 4.45 8.77
C ILE A 111 -16.11 3.29 7.80
N SER A 112 -15.19 2.32 7.71
CA SER A 112 -15.38 1.13 6.89
C SER A 112 -16.38 0.15 7.50
N GLU A 113 -16.49 0.14 8.83
CA GLU A 113 -17.44 -0.66 9.61
C GLU A 113 -18.86 -0.10 9.55
N GLU A 114 -19.00 1.22 9.35
CA GLU A 114 -20.31 1.86 9.20
C GLU A 114 -21.07 1.32 7.96
N PRO A 115 -22.33 0.89 8.13
CA PRO A 115 -23.12 0.33 7.03
C PRO A 115 -23.45 1.37 5.95
N ILE A 116 -23.70 0.86 4.75
CA ILE A 116 -24.17 1.69 3.63
C ILE A 116 -25.62 2.07 3.88
N ARG A 117 -25.93 3.37 3.79
CA ARG A 117 -27.29 3.89 3.96
C ARG A 117 -28.04 3.84 2.64
N LEU A 118 -29.14 3.11 2.62
CA LEU A 118 -30.01 3.02 1.45
C LEU A 118 -30.95 4.22 1.39
N VAL A 119 -31.07 4.81 0.21
CA VAL A 119 -31.93 5.97 -0.05
C VAL A 119 -32.81 5.65 -1.26
N ASP A 120 -34.11 5.92 -1.19
CA ASP A 120 -35.04 5.59 -2.28
C ASP A 120 -34.93 6.56 -3.48
N GLY A 121 -34.37 7.74 -3.27
CA GLY A 121 -34.16 8.76 -4.31
C GLY A 121 -32.83 8.63 -5.06
N ARG A 122 -32.77 9.27 -6.25
CA ARG A 122 -31.54 9.41 -7.05
C ARG A 122 -30.45 10.29 -6.41
N LYS A 123 -30.80 11.05 -5.37
CA LYS A 123 -29.91 11.97 -4.67
C LYS A 123 -30.02 11.75 -3.17
N ALA A 124 -28.87 11.60 -2.50
CA ALA A 124 -28.79 11.62 -1.05
C ALA A 124 -28.40 13.00 -0.55
N VAL A 125 -28.90 13.37 0.63
CA VAL A 125 -28.51 14.60 1.34
C VAL A 125 -27.71 14.20 2.57
N CYS A 126 -26.56 14.82 2.77
CA CYS A 126 -25.71 14.58 3.93
C CYS A 126 -25.27 15.91 4.53
N ASP A 127 -25.46 16.06 5.83
CA ASP A 127 -25.06 17.20 6.66
C ASP A 127 -24.27 16.77 7.90
N GLY A 128 -23.99 15.48 8.05
CA GLY A 128 -23.28 14.93 9.22
C GLY A 128 -24.17 14.62 10.43
N GLY A 129 -25.50 14.83 10.35
CA GLY A 129 -26.45 14.40 11.38
C GLY A 129 -26.75 15.41 12.51
N ASP A 130 -25.84 16.36 12.78
CA ASP A 130 -25.98 17.34 13.88
C ASP A 130 -26.28 18.77 13.39
N GLY A 131 -26.93 18.91 12.23
CA GLY A 131 -27.30 20.21 11.66
C GLY A 131 -26.08 21.16 11.54
N PRO A 132 -26.03 22.30 12.27
CA PRO A 132 -24.91 23.24 12.18
C PRO A 132 -23.58 22.71 12.77
N LEU A 133 -23.60 21.67 13.61
CA LEU A 133 -22.37 21.09 14.18
C LEU A 133 -21.73 20.04 13.26
N GLY A 134 -22.42 19.65 12.20
CA GLY A 134 -21.89 18.74 11.19
C GLY A 134 -21.03 19.46 10.15
N HIS A 135 -21.22 19.09 8.88
CA HIS A 135 -20.55 19.73 7.74
C HIS A 135 -21.56 20.44 6.84
N PRO A 136 -21.11 21.29 5.89
CA PRO A 136 -22.00 21.92 4.94
C PRO A 136 -22.87 20.88 4.23
N LYS A 137 -24.17 21.15 4.14
CA LYS A 137 -25.13 20.27 3.48
C LYS A 137 -24.70 20.03 2.04
N ILE A 138 -24.47 18.78 1.69
CA ILE A 138 -24.16 18.36 0.32
C ILE A 138 -25.21 17.42 -0.25
N TYR A 139 -25.27 17.40 -1.57
CA TYR A 139 -26.13 16.51 -2.35
C TYR A 139 -25.23 15.55 -3.14
N ILE A 140 -25.41 14.25 -2.91
CA ILE A 140 -24.62 13.18 -3.51
C ILE A 140 -25.47 12.50 -4.58
N ASN A 141 -24.95 12.43 -5.81
CA ASN A 141 -25.64 11.75 -6.91
C ASN A 141 -25.47 10.22 -6.79
N LEU A 142 -26.58 9.49 -6.86
CA LEU A 142 -26.65 8.02 -6.75
C LEU A 142 -27.07 7.34 -8.05
N ASP A 143 -26.99 8.04 -9.19
CA ASP A 143 -27.39 7.51 -10.50
C ASP A 143 -26.49 6.36 -10.98
N GLN A 144 -25.24 6.29 -10.49
CA GLN A 144 -24.30 5.21 -10.80
C GLN A 144 -24.46 4.07 -9.82
N THR A 145 -24.28 2.84 -10.31
CA THR A 145 -24.35 1.65 -9.46
C THR A 145 -23.22 1.64 -8.43
N GLY A 146 -23.57 1.22 -7.21
CA GLY A 146 -22.64 1.07 -6.09
C GLY A 146 -22.68 2.23 -5.08
N PRO A 147 -22.01 2.06 -3.93
CA PRO A 147 -22.03 3.05 -2.86
C PRO A 147 -21.18 4.28 -3.20
N ARG A 148 -21.72 5.46 -2.91
CA ARG A 148 -21.04 6.76 -3.05
C ARG A 148 -20.78 7.34 -1.67
N SER A 149 -19.55 7.79 -1.41
CA SER A 149 -19.18 8.37 -0.13
C SER A 149 -19.43 9.89 -0.07
N CYS A 150 -19.78 10.37 1.13
CA CYS A 150 -19.73 11.78 1.48
C CYS A 150 -18.27 12.25 1.57
N GLY A 151 -17.93 13.38 0.96
CA GLY A 151 -16.58 13.95 0.99
C GLY A 151 -16.13 14.50 2.34
N TYR A 152 -17.03 14.65 3.30
CA TYR A 152 -16.73 15.15 4.65
C TYR A 152 -16.68 13.99 5.66
N CYS A 153 -17.82 13.38 5.97
CA CYS A 153 -17.90 12.30 6.98
C CYS A 153 -17.42 10.94 6.48
N GLY A 154 -17.29 10.71 5.18
CA GLY A 154 -16.98 9.39 4.61
C GLY A 154 -18.15 8.39 4.60
N LEU A 155 -19.32 8.77 5.12
CA LEU A 155 -20.55 7.96 5.09
C LEU A 155 -20.90 7.53 3.67
N ARG A 156 -21.34 6.28 3.49
CA ARG A 156 -21.64 5.69 2.19
C ARG A 156 -23.15 5.61 1.97
N PHE A 157 -23.59 6.04 0.81
CA PHE A 157 -24.99 6.02 0.39
C PHE A 157 -25.16 5.21 -0.89
N GLN A 158 -26.28 4.51 -1.02
CA GLN A 158 -26.62 3.76 -2.23
C GLN A 158 -28.12 3.88 -2.51
N GLN A 159 -28.50 3.92 -3.79
CA GLN A 159 -29.91 3.94 -4.17
C GLN A 159 -30.55 2.57 -3.91
N ASN A 160 -31.74 2.58 -3.29
CA ASN A 160 -32.55 1.38 -3.13
C ASN A 160 -33.20 1.01 -4.47
N HIS A 161 -32.69 -0.04 -5.13
CA HIS A 161 -33.20 -0.49 -6.43
C HIS A 161 -34.52 -1.28 -6.36
N HIS A 162 -35.09 -1.48 -5.16
CA HIS A 162 -36.32 -2.23 -4.94
C HIS A 162 -37.59 -1.36 -4.86
N ALA A 163 -37.46 -0.04 -4.95
CA ALA A 163 -38.58 0.90 -4.93
C ALA A 163 -38.97 1.29 -6.37
N HIS A 164 -39.77 0.44 -7.02
CA HIS A 164 -40.47 0.72 -8.27
C HIS A 164 -41.95 0.43 -8.11
#